data_AF-A0AAI9T4C3-F1
#
_entry.id   AF-A0AAI9T4C3-F1
#
_cell.length_a   1.000
_cell.length_b   1.000
_cell.length_c   1.000
_cell.angle_alpha   90.00
_cell.angle_beta   90.00
_cell.angle_gamma   90.00
#
_symmetry.space_group_name_H-M   'P 1'
#
loop_
_entity.id
_entity.type
_entity.pdbx_description
1 polymer ?
#
loop_
_entity_poly.entity_id
_entity_poly.type
_entity_poly.pdbx_seq_one_letter_code
_entity_poly.pdbx_strand_id
1 'polypeptide(L)'
;MKHTNHKWGRYERNSIWKSYAMNKVQKYFEHKDYSKYDLFQEAPCKYCGQLMLKAQYQDIQPDKDYSWTIDYIDGNLSNNALENLQPAHPWCYNNK
;
A
#
# COMPACT_ATOMS: atom_id res chain seq x y z
N MET A 1 -5.23 8.59 23.58
CA MET A 1 -5.97 9.34 22.56
C MET A 1 -6.71 8.34 21.68
N LYS A 2 -8.01 8.53 21.45
CA LYS A 2 -8.78 7.61 20.58
C LYS A 2 -8.31 7.83 19.15
N HIS A 3 -7.57 6.86 18.61
CA HIS A 3 -7.21 6.82 17.20
C HIS A 3 -8.51 6.78 16.40
N THR A 4 -8.85 7.88 15.73
CA THR A 4 -9.87 7.85 14.69
C THR A 4 -9.29 7.02 13.55
N ASN A 5 -9.56 5.71 13.57
CA ASN A 5 -9.31 4.83 12.43
C ASN A 5 -10.20 5.32 11.29
N HIS A 6 -9.67 6.21 10.45
CA HIS A 6 -10.31 6.57 9.20
C HIS A 6 -10.62 5.28 8.45
N LYS A 7 -11.90 5.02 8.21
CA LYS A 7 -12.32 3.81 7.52
C LYS A 7 -12.16 4.04 6.04
N TRP A 8 -11.13 3.44 5.47
CA TRP A 8 -10.83 3.53 4.05
C TRP A 8 -11.83 2.71 3.22
N GLY A 9 -12.67 3.40 2.47
CA GLY A 9 -13.61 2.81 1.53
C GLY A 9 -12.91 2.15 0.34
N ARG A 10 -13.70 1.47 -0.49
CA ARG A 10 -13.23 0.81 -1.72
C ARG A 10 -12.53 1.79 -2.67
N TYR A 11 -13.17 2.94 -2.92
CA TYR A 11 -12.66 3.95 -3.85
C TYR A 11 -11.35 4.56 -3.36
N GLU A 12 -11.26 4.90 -2.08
CA GLU A 12 -10.04 5.45 -1.48
C GLU A 12 -8.89 4.45 -1.55
N ARG A 13 -9.12 3.18 -1.18
CA ARG A 13 -8.13 2.11 -1.30
C ARG A 13 -7.61 1.93 -2.72
N ASN A 14 -8.50 2.00 -3.71
CA ASN A 14 -8.10 1.93 -5.12
C ASN A 14 -7.27 3.15 -5.56
N SER A 15 -7.61 4.36 -5.09
CA SER A 15 -6.81 5.56 -5.37
C SER A 15 -5.43 5.48 -4.73
N ILE A 16 -5.34 5.02 -3.48
CA ILE A 16 -4.07 4.81 -2.76
C ILE A 16 -3.20 3.80 -3.50
N TRP A 17 -3.79 2.67 -3.92
CA TRP A 17 -3.07 1.67 -4.71
C TRP A 17 -2.52 2.26 -6.02
N LYS A 18 -3.36 2.93 -6.81
CA LYS A 18 -2.94 3.54 -8.08
C LYS A 18 -1.82 4.55 -7.88
N SER A 19 -1.97 5.43 -6.87
CA SER A 19 -0.94 6.40 -6.49
C SER A 19 0.39 5.71 -6.17
N TYR A 20 0.34 4.65 -5.38
CA TYR A 20 1.52 3.88 -5.02
C TYR A 20 2.19 3.19 -6.22
N ALA A 21 1.43 2.35 -6.92
CA ALA A 21 1.92 1.53 -8.01
C ALA A 21 2.50 2.36 -9.15
N MET A 22 1.87 3.50 -9.48
CA MET A 22 2.29 4.34 -10.61
C MET A 22 3.38 5.35 -10.25
N ASN A 23 3.37 5.92 -9.03
CA ASN A 23 4.22 7.08 -8.71
C ASN A 23 5.28 6.82 -7.63
N LYS A 24 5.10 5.80 -6.80
CA LYS A 24 5.96 5.56 -5.62
C LYS A 24 6.82 4.31 -5.78
N VAL A 25 6.27 3.23 -6.35
CA VAL A 25 7.00 1.98 -6.60
C VAL A 25 8.28 2.26 -7.37
N GLN A 26 8.19 2.96 -8.51
CA GLN A 26 9.36 3.30 -9.33
C GLN A 26 10.46 4.03 -8.53
N LYS A 27 10.07 4.96 -7.66
CA LYS A 27 11.00 5.72 -6.80
C LYS A 27 11.63 4.87 -5.70
N TYR A 28 10.92 3.87 -5.18
CA TYR A 28 11.42 3.02 -4.09
C TYR A 28 12.37 1.93 -4.57
N PHE A 29 12.26 1.50 -5.82
CA PHE A 29 13.13 0.46 -6.36
C PHE A 29 13.72 0.86 -7.72
N GLU A 30 14.29 2.08 -7.84
CA GLU A 30 14.82 2.74 -9.06
C GLU A 30 15.72 1.89 -9.99
N HIS A 31 16.06 0.65 -9.62
CA HIS A 31 16.89 -0.29 -10.39
C HIS A 31 16.29 -1.69 -10.56
N LYS A 32 15.02 -1.93 -10.20
CA LYS A 32 14.36 -3.23 -10.43
C LYS A 32 13.66 -3.27 -11.78
N ASP A 33 13.79 -4.39 -12.47
CA ASP A 33 13.02 -4.69 -13.67
C ASP A 33 11.55 -4.92 -13.28
N TYR A 34 10.71 -3.93 -13.55
CA TYR A 34 9.27 -3.96 -13.26
C TYR A 34 8.46 -4.66 -14.34
N SER A 35 9.08 -5.09 -15.45
CA SER A 35 8.36 -5.83 -16.51
C SER A 35 7.72 -7.12 -16.01
N LYS A 36 8.16 -7.63 -14.86
CA LYS A 36 7.65 -8.83 -14.20
C LYS A 36 6.39 -8.60 -13.36
N TYR A 37 6.08 -7.36 -13.00
CA TYR A 37 4.92 -7.04 -12.17
C TYR A 37 3.79 -6.47 -13.00
N ASP A 38 2.59 -7.03 -12.87
CA ASP A 38 1.39 -6.32 -13.29
C ASP A 38 1.06 -5.28 -12.21
N LEU A 39 1.61 -4.06 -12.34
CA LEU A 39 1.36 -2.96 -11.39
C LEU A 39 -0.13 -2.58 -11.24
N PHE A 40 -0.99 -3.06 -12.14
CA PHE A 40 -2.44 -2.95 -12.02
C PHE A 40 -3.09 -4.02 -11.16
N GLN A 41 -2.35 -5.02 -10.67
CA GLN A 41 -2.83 -6.11 -9.81
C GLN A 41 -1.92 -6.39 -8.61
N GLU A 42 -0.64 -6.09 -8.71
CA GLU A 42 0.36 -6.43 -7.71
C GLU A 42 1.46 -5.37 -7.61
N ALA A 43 2.00 -5.19 -6.42
CA ALA A 43 3.08 -4.24 -6.20
C ALA A 43 3.95 -4.69 -5.03
N PRO A 44 5.27 -4.48 -5.07
CA PRO A 44 6.14 -4.82 -3.95
C PRO A 44 5.87 -3.88 -2.78
N CYS A 45 5.96 -4.35 -1.54
CA CYS A 45 5.94 -3.51 -0.34
C CYS A 45 7.27 -2.76 -0.21
N LYS A 46 7.21 -1.44 0.05
CA LYS A 46 8.40 -0.59 0.27
C LYS A 46 9.38 -1.16 1.30
N TYR A 47 8.86 -1.78 2.36
CA TYR A 47 9.66 -2.17 3.52
C TYR A 47 10.38 -3.51 3.36
N CYS A 48 9.68 -4.54 2.88
CA CYS A 48 10.23 -5.89 2.76
C CYS A 48 10.50 -6.31 1.31
N GLY A 49 10.01 -5.55 0.32
CA GLY A 49 10.12 -5.87 -1.10
C GLY A 49 9.24 -7.06 -1.56
N GLN A 50 8.50 -7.70 -0.66
CA GLN A 50 7.59 -8.81 -0.98
C GLN A 50 6.32 -8.30 -1.66
N LEU A 51 5.66 -9.19 -2.41
CA LEU A 51 4.47 -8.86 -3.18
C LEU A 51 3.27 -8.55 -2.29
N MET A 52 2.52 -7.52 -2.64
CA MET A 52 1.16 -7.25 -2.16
C MET A 52 0.19 -7.38 -3.33
N LEU A 53 -1.04 -7.79 -3.06
CA LEU A 53 -2.09 -7.95 -4.08
C LEU A 53 -3.17 -6.88 -3.95
N LYS A 54 -3.59 -6.34 -5.10
CA LYS A 54 -4.76 -5.46 -5.23
C LYS A 54 -6.03 -6.10 -4.67
N ALA A 55 -6.17 -7.43 -4.75
CA ALA A 55 -7.39 -8.16 -4.46
C ALA A 55 -8.14 -7.70 -3.19
N GLN A 56 -7.43 -7.23 -2.16
CA GLN A 56 -8.01 -6.73 -0.92
C GLN A 56 -9.01 -5.56 -1.04
N TYR A 57 -8.95 -4.68 -2.05
CA TYR A 57 -10.04 -3.69 -2.28
C TYR A 57 -11.16 -4.24 -3.17
N GLN A 58 -10.97 -5.40 -3.81
CA GLN A 58 -12.01 -6.10 -4.59
C GLN A 58 -12.89 -6.98 -3.71
N ASP A 59 -12.82 -6.80 -2.38
CA ASP A 59 -13.55 -7.59 -1.39
C ASP A 59 -13.10 -9.07 -1.32
N ILE A 60 -11.89 -9.34 -1.82
CA ILE A 60 -11.21 -10.63 -1.69
C ILE A 60 -10.12 -10.46 -0.64
N GLN A 61 -10.15 -11.22 0.44
CA GLN A 61 -9.05 -11.23 1.39
C GLN A 61 -7.94 -12.13 0.84
N PRO A 62 -6.79 -11.58 0.39
CA PRO A 62 -5.68 -12.43 -0.04
C PRO A 62 -5.07 -13.12 1.18
N ASP A 63 -4.23 -14.14 0.94
CA ASP A 63 -3.42 -14.72 2.01
C ASP A 63 -2.66 -13.62 2.75
N LYS A 64 -2.43 -13.85 4.05
CA LYS A 64 -1.81 -12.87 4.94
C LYS A 64 -0.55 -12.29 4.33
N ASP A 65 0.26 -13.13 3.68
CA ASP A 65 1.55 -12.77 3.07
C ASP A 65 1.44 -11.81 1.88
N TYR A 66 0.26 -11.67 1.29
CA TYR A 66 -0.03 -10.76 0.18
C TYR A 66 -0.97 -9.61 0.56
N SER A 67 -1.45 -9.61 1.81
CA SER A 67 -2.34 -8.57 2.34
C SER A 67 -1.62 -7.25 2.60
N TRP A 68 -2.36 -6.16 2.66
CA TRP A 68 -1.82 -4.84 2.95
C TRP A 68 -2.76 -4.00 3.80
N THR A 69 -2.17 -3.07 4.53
CA THR A 69 -2.83 -2.00 5.28
C THR A 69 -2.41 -0.65 4.71
N ILE A 70 -3.07 0.42 5.15
CA ILE A 70 -2.71 1.78 4.76
C ILE A 70 -1.74 2.37 5.76
N ASP A 71 -0.64 2.83 5.20
CA ASP A 71 0.48 3.43 5.90
C ASP A 71 0.60 4.92 5.56
N TYR A 72 0.99 5.71 6.56
CA TYR A 72 1.23 7.14 6.46
C TYR A 72 2.74 7.36 6.39
N ILE A 73 3.22 7.92 5.26
CA ILE A 73 4.65 8.05 4.96
C ILE A 73 5.33 8.96 5.99
N ASP A 74 4.68 10.05 6.39
CA ASP A 74 5.17 11.01 7.38
C ASP A 74 4.88 10.59 8.84
N GLY A 75 4.18 9.47 9.06
CA GLY A 75 3.74 9.01 10.39
C GLY A 75 2.58 9.80 10.99
N ASN A 76 2.09 10.85 10.33
CA ASN A 76 0.96 11.65 10.79
C ASN A 76 -0.36 11.02 10.35
N LEU A 77 -1.02 10.31 11.29
CA LEU A 77 -2.30 9.63 11.07
C LEU A 77 -3.47 10.58 10.72
N SER A 78 -3.29 11.89 10.86
CA SER A 78 -4.30 12.89 10.46
C SER A 78 -4.11 13.36 9.01
N ASN A 79 -2.96 13.09 8.39
CA ASN A 79 -2.64 13.54 7.04
C ASN A 79 -3.10 12.52 5.99
N ASN A 80 -4.39 12.63 5.62
CA ASN A 80 -5.04 11.76 4.63
C ASN A 80 -4.76 12.16 3.16
N ALA A 81 -3.75 12.99 2.90
CA ALA A 81 -3.39 13.36 1.54
C ALA A 81 -2.86 12.14 0.76
N LEU A 82 -3.28 11.96 -0.48
CA LEU A 82 -3.00 10.74 -1.27
C LEU A 82 -1.48 10.50 -1.47
N GLU A 83 -0.72 11.57 -1.56
CA GLU A 83 0.74 11.60 -1.61
C GLU A 83 1.37 11.05 -0.32
N ASN A 84 0.70 11.17 0.82
CA ASN A 84 1.17 10.68 2.12
C ASN A 84 0.77 9.22 2.40
N LEU A 85 -0.18 8.67 1.65
CA LEU A 85 -0.73 7.33 1.89
C LEU A 85 -0.08 6.27 1.00
N GLN A 86 0.21 5.10 1.53
CA GLN A 86 0.72 3.97 0.74
C GLN A 86 0.25 2.62 1.30
N PRO A 87 0.17 1.57 0.47
CA PRO A 87 0.01 0.20 0.96
C PRO A 87 1.32 -0.30 1.60
N ALA A 88 1.18 -1.03 2.71
CA ALA A 88 2.26 -1.77 3.34
C ALA A 88 1.72 -3.09 3.90
N HIS A 89 2.55 -4.13 3.97
CA HIS A 89 2.14 -5.34 4.69
C HIS A 89 1.81 -5.03 6.15
N PRO A 90 0.80 -5.68 6.76
CA PRO A 90 0.41 -5.39 8.13
C PRO A 90 1.55 -5.54 9.15
N TRP A 91 2.42 -6.53 8.98
CA TRP A 91 3.59 -6.70 9.87
C TRP A 91 4.68 -5.65 9.62
N CYS A 92 4.86 -5.18 8.39
CA CYS A 92 5.79 -4.08 8.10
C CYS A 92 5.31 -2.78 8.73
N TYR A 93 4.00 -2.52 8.70
CA TYR A 93 3.39 -1.36 9.36
C TYR A 93 3.56 -1.41 10.88
N ASN A 94 3.32 -2.56 11.50
CA ASN A 94 3.39 -2.71 12.96
C ASN A 94 4.83 -2.68 13.54
N ASN A 95 5.84 -2.95 12.72
CA ASN A 95 7.25 -3.01 13.14
C ASN A 95 8.04 -1.72 12.80
N LYS A 96 7.34 -0.63 12.48
CA LYS A 96 7.95 0.68 12.22
C LYS A 96 8.49 1.36 13.49
#